data_AF-A0A0F9FAE2-F1
#
_entry.id   AF-A0A0F9FAE2-F1
#
_cell.length_a   1.000
_cell.length_b   1.000
_cell.length_c   1.000
_cell.angle_alpha   90.00
_cell.angle_beta   90.00
_cell.angle_gamma   90.00
#
_symmetry.space_group_name_H-M   'P 1'
#
loop_
_entity.id
_entity.type
_entity.pdbx_description
1 polymer ?
#
loop_
_entity_poly.entity_id
_entity_poly.type
_entity_poly.pdbx_seq_one_letter_code
_entity_poly.pdbx_strand_id
1 'polypeptide(L)'
;MQFLAKTIQFALGDWLNYGSAKYGEKYAQAIEETPYTYGTLRNYAYVAGKIELSRRNDRLSFAHHSEVAKLDAAQQDAWLDLAVDENLTTRQLRQSINNTPAAAGRICPQCGYNYGYKE
;
A
#
# COMPACT_ATOMS: atom_id res chain seq x y z
N MET A 1 19.34 -7.95 2.23
CA MET A 1 19.24 -6.52 1.86
C MET A 1 17.83 -6.15 1.34
N GLN A 2 16.76 -6.40 2.11
CA GLN A 2 15.37 -6.20 1.64
C GLN A 2 14.56 -5.20 2.49
N PHE A 3 15.10 -4.79 3.64
CA PHE A 3 14.46 -3.84 4.57
C PHE A 3 14.60 -2.38 4.10
N LEU A 4 15.73 -2.01 3.49
CA LEU A 4 16.01 -0.65 3.00
C LEU A 4 15.06 -0.20 1.88
N ALA A 5 14.62 -1.11 1.02
CA ALA A 5 13.80 -0.77 -0.14
C ALA A 5 12.34 -0.42 0.22
N LYS A 6 11.78 -0.95 1.32
CA LYS A 6 10.39 -0.69 1.70
C LYS A 6 10.24 0.68 2.37
N THR A 7 11.15 1.00 3.30
CA THR A 7 11.10 2.24 4.07
C THR A 7 11.38 3.46 3.20
N ILE A 8 12.26 3.33 2.20
CA ILE A 8 12.59 4.46 1.30
C ILE A 8 11.41 4.86 0.41
N GLN A 9 10.55 3.91 0.02
CA GLN A 9 9.37 4.20 -0.81
C GLN A 9 8.33 5.03 -0.06
N PHE A 10 8.05 4.66 1.20
CA PHE A 10 7.19 5.45 2.07
C PHE A 10 7.81 6.80 2.41
N ALA A 11 9.10 6.85 2.75
CA ALA A 11 9.78 8.10 3.07
C ALA A 11 9.78 9.09 1.90
N LEU A 12 10.07 8.62 0.68
CA LEU A 12 9.98 9.45 -0.54
C LEU A 12 8.54 9.93 -0.77
N GLY A 13 7.55 9.05 -0.63
CA GLY A 13 6.15 9.41 -0.77
C GLY A 13 5.69 10.47 0.25
N ASP A 14 6.06 10.30 1.52
CA ASP A 14 5.74 11.25 2.59
C ASP A 14 6.40 12.62 2.36
N TRP A 15 7.67 12.64 1.94
CA TRP A 15 8.39 13.86 1.63
C TRP A 15 7.78 14.62 0.43
N LEU A 16 7.34 13.89 -0.59
CA LEU A 16 6.60 14.44 -1.73
C LEU A 16 5.24 15.01 -1.28
N ASN A 17 4.53 14.33 -0.37
CA ASN A 17 3.23 14.79 0.16
C ASN A 17 3.34 16.00 1.10
N TYR A 18 4.38 16.08 1.94
CA TYR A 18 4.63 17.20 2.85
C TYR A 18 4.88 18.54 2.11
N GLY A 19 5.21 18.49 0.82
CA GLY A 19 5.60 19.65 0.01
C GLY A 19 4.50 20.47 -0.67
N SER A 20 3.26 20.40 -0.20
CA SER A 20 2.04 20.76 -0.95
C SER A 20 1.82 22.26 -1.26
N ALA A 21 2.75 22.91 -1.97
CA ALA A 21 2.52 24.22 -2.59
C ALA A 21 3.00 24.32 -4.05
N LYS A 22 3.96 23.49 -4.48
CA LYS A 22 4.52 23.56 -5.85
C LYS A 22 4.87 22.16 -6.38
N TYR A 23 3.84 21.41 -6.71
CA TYR A 23 3.93 20.02 -7.18
C TYR A 23 4.84 19.81 -8.41
N GLY A 24 5.15 20.86 -9.18
CA GLY A 24 6.08 20.76 -10.31
C GLY A 24 7.56 20.66 -9.88
N GLU A 25 8.00 21.51 -8.96
CA GLU A 25 9.43 21.66 -8.63
C GLU A 25 9.97 20.49 -7.82
N LYS A 26 9.19 19.94 -6.88
CA LYS A 26 9.62 18.78 -6.08
C LYS A 26 9.76 17.50 -6.87
N TYR A 27 8.88 17.26 -7.84
CA TYR A 27 9.01 16.08 -8.70
C TYR A 27 10.20 16.22 -9.65
N ALA A 28 10.47 17.42 -10.16
CA ALA A 28 11.68 17.69 -10.94
C ALA A 28 12.95 17.38 -10.11
N GLN A 29 13.04 17.92 -8.89
CA GLN A 29 14.15 17.63 -7.98
C GLN A 29 14.26 16.13 -7.66
N ALA A 30 13.14 15.46 -7.36
CA ALA A 30 13.14 14.03 -7.06
C ALA A 30 13.59 13.17 -8.25
N ILE A 31 13.28 13.56 -9.48
CA ILE A 31 13.74 12.88 -10.70
C ILE A 31 15.24 13.11 -10.93
N GLU A 32 15.76 14.29 -10.60
CA GLU A 32 17.19 14.59 -10.71
C GLU A 32 18.02 13.86 -9.64
N GLU A 33 17.49 13.72 -8.42
CA GLU A 33 18.21 13.15 -7.28
C GLU A 33 18.00 11.64 -7.10
N THR A 34 17.05 11.02 -7.81
CA THR A 34 16.73 9.59 -7.65
C THR A 34 16.67 8.86 -9.00
N PRO A 35 16.92 7.54 -9.04
CA PRO A 35 16.78 6.76 -10.27
C PRO A 35 15.31 6.46 -10.64
N TYR A 36 14.34 7.09 -9.99
CA TYR A 36 12.92 6.79 -10.17
C TYR A 36 12.27 7.71 -11.20
N THR A 37 11.39 7.13 -12.01
CA THR A 37 10.58 7.90 -12.96
C THR A 37 9.52 8.71 -12.23
N TYR A 38 9.01 9.76 -12.89
CA TYR A 38 7.86 10.53 -12.40
C TYR A 38 6.68 9.64 -11.98
N GLY A 39 6.34 8.63 -12.80
CA GLY A 39 5.23 7.72 -12.52
C GLY A 39 5.44 6.91 -11.25
N THR A 40 6.67 6.44 -11.03
CA THR A 40 7.05 5.72 -9.80
C THR A 40 6.94 6.62 -8.57
N LEU A 41 7.50 7.83 -8.64
CA LEU A 41 7.42 8.81 -7.55
C LEU A 41 5.98 9.21 -7.23
N ARG A 42 5.15 9.38 -8.27
CA ARG A 42 3.72 9.67 -8.11
C ARG A 42 2.98 8.53 -7.44
N ASN A 43 3.32 7.29 -7.79
CA ASN A 43 2.77 6.11 -7.11
C ASN A 43 3.20 6.06 -5.64
N TYR A 44 4.47 6.39 -5.34
CA TYR A 44 4.96 6.46 -3.96
C TYR A 44 4.20 7.49 -3.13
N ALA A 45 4.05 8.71 -3.65
CA ALA A 45 3.26 9.77 -3.02
C ALA A 45 1.81 9.35 -2.80
N TYR A 46 1.17 8.74 -3.81
CA TYR A 46 -0.20 8.26 -3.72
C TYR A 46 -0.39 7.23 -2.60
N VAL A 47 0.41 6.16 -2.58
CA VAL A 47 0.29 5.10 -1.57
C VAL A 47 0.63 5.64 -0.18
N ALA A 48 1.70 6.43 -0.05
CA ALA A 48 2.07 7.02 1.24
C ALA A 48 0.98 7.95 1.80
N GLY A 49 0.28 8.68 0.93
CA GLY A 49 -0.84 9.55 1.33
C GLY A 49 -2.15 8.81 1.60
N LYS A 50 -2.31 7.58 1.11
CA LYS A 50 -3.49 6.74 1.35
C LYS A 50 -3.33 5.77 2.51
N ILE A 51 -2.11 5.36 2.81
CA ILE A 51 -1.77 4.41 3.86
C ILE A 51 -1.14 5.17 5.02
N GLU A 52 -1.95 5.42 6.05
CA GLU A 52 -1.50 6.04 7.30
C GLU A 52 -0.35 5.25 7.93
N LEU A 53 0.53 5.94 8.65
CA LEU A 53 1.70 5.34 9.29
C LEU A 53 1.34 4.14 10.20
N SER A 54 0.20 4.21 10.90
CA SER A 54 -0.34 3.14 11.74
C SER A 54 -0.69 1.86 10.98
N ARG A 55 -0.98 1.95 9.68
CA ARG A 55 -1.32 0.81 8.81
C ARG A 55 -0.12 0.22 8.08
N ARG A 56 1.06 0.83 8.19
CA ARG A 56 2.27 0.38 7.49
C ARG A 56 2.90 -0.77 8.26
N ASN A 57 2.72 -1.97 7.76
CA ASN A 57 3.19 -3.20 8.41
C ASN A 57 4.52 -3.65 7.77
N ASP A 58 5.56 -3.81 8.60
CA ASP A 58 6.92 -4.16 8.17
C ASP A 58 7.04 -5.58 7.58
N ARG A 59 6.15 -6.49 8.00
CA ARG A 59 6.00 -7.84 7.42
C ARG A 59 5.53 -7.78 5.97
N LEU A 60 4.78 -6.75 5.59
CA LEU A 60 4.27 -6.57 4.23
C LEU A 60 5.20 -5.72 3.38
N SER A 61 5.21 -5.96 2.07
CA SER A 61 5.96 -5.11 1.12
C SER A 61 5.15 -3.86 0.75
N PHE A 62 5.82 -2.82 0.26
CA PHE A 62 5.14 -1.65 -0.28
C PHE A 62 4.11 -2.01 -1.36
N ALA A 63 4.38 -3.06 -2.15
CA ALA A 63 3.44 -3.55 -3.15
C ALA A 63 2.12 -4.07 -2.54
N HIS A 64 2.14 -4.69 -1.35
CA HIS A 64 0.89 -5.08 -0.66
C HIS A 64 0.06 -3.84 -0.31
N HIS A 65 0.72 -2.83 0.26
CA HIS A 65 0.09 -1.55 0.59
C HIS A 65 -0.46 -0.84 -0.66
N SER A 66 0.23 -0.95 -1.79
CA SER A 66 -0.23 -0.40 -3.07
C SER A 66 -1.51 -1.05 -3.59
N GLU A 67 -1.74 -2.35 -3.35
CA GLU A 67 -2.98 -3.02 -3.78
C GLU A 67 -4.22 -2.51 -3.02
N VAL A 68 -4.04 -2.18 -1.73
CA VAL A 68 -5.12 -1.74 -0.85
C VAL A 68 -5.30 -0.22 -0.80
N ALA A 69 -4.34 0.57 -1.29
CA ALA A 69 -4.37 2.04 -1.22
C ALA A 69 -5.60 2.71 -1.86
N LYS A 70 -6.27 2.01 -2.78
CA LYS A 70 -7.52 2.46 -3.41
C LYS A 70 -8.78 2.19 -2.59
N LEU A 71 -8.69 1.33 -1.58
CA LEU A 71 -9.80 0.90 -0.73
C LEU A 71 -10.01 1.89 0.42
N ASP A 72 -11.16 1.81 1.09
CA ASP A 72 -11.40 2.56 2.31
C ASP A 72 -10.53 2.05 3.48
N ALA A 73 -10.45 2.83 4.56
CA ALA A 73 -9.58 2.54 5.70
C ALA A 73 -9.89 1.18 6.36
N ALA A 74 -11.17 0.83 6.51
CA ALA A 74 -11.57 -0.43 7.15
C ALA A 74 -11.19 -1.63 6.26
N GLN A 75 -11.38 -1.50 4.95
CA GLN A 75 -10.95 -2.50 3.97
C GLN A 75 -9.43 -2.63 3.90
N GLN A 76 -8.69 -1.54 4.00
CA GLN A 76 -7.22 -1.58 4.07
C GLN A 76 -6.75 -2.40 5.26
N ASP A 77 -7.22 -2.07 6.47
CA ASP A 77 -6.87 -2.78 7.70
C ASP A 77 -7.20 -4.27 7.56
N ALA A 78 -8.41 -4.54 7.07
CA ALA A 78 -8.88 -5.88 6.81
C ALA A 78 -7.93 -6.70 5.90
N TRP A 79 -7.62 -6.17 4.73
CA TRP A 79 -6.81 -6.87 3.73
C TRP A 79 -5.34 -6.99 4.13
N LEU A 80 -4.79 -6.01 4.86
CA LEU A 80 -3.42 -6.06 5.36
C LEU A 80 -3.29 -7.09 6.50
N ASP A 81 -4.24 -7.15 7.43
CA ASP A 81 -4.31 -8.20 8.45
C ASP A 81 -4.35 -9.59 7.80
N LEU A 82 -5.24 -9.78 6.83
CA LEU A 82 -5.38 -11.07 6.15
C LEU A 82 -4.11 -11.44 5.38
N ALA A 83 -3.46 -10.46 4.73
CA ALA A 83 -2.21 -10.70 4.03
C ALA A 83 -1.09 -11.16 4.97
N VAL A 84 -1.09 -10.66 6.20
CA VAL A 84 -0.16 -11.09 7.24
C VAL A 84 -0.52 -12.49 7.75
N ASP A 85 -1.77 -12.70 8.14
CA ASP A 85 -2.22 -13.92 8.82
C ASP A 85 -2.06 -15.14 7.90
N GLU A 86 -2.39 -14.98 6.62
CA GLU A 86 -2.33 -16.03 5.60
C GLU A 86 -1.03 -15.98 4.78
N ASN A 87 -0.10 -15.10 5.13
CA ASN A 87 1.16 -14.88 4.43
C ASN A 87 0.98 -14.73 2.90
N LEU A 88 -0.02 -13.94 2.50
CA LEU A 88 -0.37 -13.77 1.10
C LEU A 88 0.76 -13.09 0.33
N THR A 89 1.01 -13.56 -0.89
CA THR A 89 1.78 -12.79 -1.86
C THR A 89 0.97 -11.61 -2.38
N THR A 90 1.63 -10.56 -2.90
CA THR A 90 0.95 -9.41 -3.51
C THR A 90 -0.01 -9.83 -4.63
N ARG A 91 0.35 -10.86 -5.41
CA ARG A 91 -0.51 -11.39 -6.47
C ARG A 91 -1.78 -12.04 -5.91
N GLN A 92 -1.65 -12.85 -4.86
CA GLN A 92 -2.80 -13.47 -4.21
C GLN A 92 -3.69 -12.41 -3.58
N LEU A 93 -3.11 -11.44 -2.87
CA LEU A 93 -3.84 -10.31 -2.29
C LEU A 93 -4.66 -9.56 -3.36
N ARG A 94 -4.03 -9.20 -4.48
CA ARG A 94 -4.71 -8.53 -5.60
C ARG A 94 -5.87 -9.37 -6.14
N GLN A 95 -5.64 -10.67 -6.34
CA GLN A 95 -6.67 -11.58 -6.84
C GLN A 95 -7.85 -11.66 -5.88
N SER A 96 -7.59 -11.74 -4.57
CA SER A 96 -8.62 -11.76 -3.55
C SER A 96 -9.43 -10.47 -3.53
N ILE A 97 -8.78 -9.30 -3.55
CA ILE A 97 -9.46 -8.00 -3.62
C ILE A 97 -10.38 -7.91 -4.85
N ASN A 98 -9.94 -8.41 -6.00
CA ASN A 98 -10.72 -8.35 -7.24
C ASN A 98 -11.87 -9.37 -7.28
N ASN A 99 -11.75 -10.49 -6.57
CA ASN A 99 -12.75 -11.56 -6.54
C ASN A 99 -13.77 -11.38 -5.41
N THR A 100 -13.47 -10.54 -4.42
CA THR A 100 -14.39 -10.24 -3.33
C THR A 100 -15.36 -9.13 -3.76
N PRO A 101 -16.67 -9.38 -3.82
CA PRO A 101 -17.65 -8.32 -4.03
C PRO A 101 -17.58 -7.35 -2.84
N ALA A 102 -17.78 -6.04 -3.08
CA ALA A 102 -17.57 -4.98 -2.08
C ALA A 102 -18.30 -5.17 -0.73
N ALA A 103 -19.32 -6.03 -0.68
CA ALA A 103 -20.12 -6.35 0.50
C ALA A 103 -19.74 -7.69 1.20
N ALA A 104 -18.86 -8.50 0.62
CA ALA A 104 -18.37 -9.73 1.25
C ALA A 104 -17.13 -9.37 2.08
N GLY A 105 -17.15 -9.68 3.37
CA GLY A 105 -16.04 -9.40 4.27
C GLY A 105 -14.73 -10.13 3.91
N ARG A 106 -13.79 -10.16 4.86
CA ARG A 106 -12.51 -10.85 4.70
C ARG A 106 -12.68 -12.36 4.56
N ILE A 107 -12.50 -12.89 3.36
CA ILE A 107 -12.48 -14.35 3.12
C ILE A 107 -11.06 -14.77 2.77
N CYS A 108 -10.50 -15.74 3.50
CA CYS A 108 -9.20 -16.32 3.17
C CYS A 108 -9.29 -17.00 1.80
N PRO A 109 -8.42 -16.64 0.83
CA PRO A 109 -8.40 -17.29 -0.48
C PRO A 109 -7.83 -18.71 -0.45
N GLN A 110 -7.10 -19.10 0.61
CA GLN A 110 -6.49 -20.42 0.73
C GLN A 110 -7.46 -21.46 1.29
N CYS A 111 -8.21 -21.11 2.33
CA CYS A 111 -9.06 -22.06 3.07
C CYS A 111 -10.55 -21.71 3.05
N GLY A 112 -10.95 -20.52 2.57
CA GLY A 112 -12.35 -20.09 2.53
C GLY A 112 -12.91 -19.60 3.88
N TYR A 113 -12.08 -19.49 4.92
CA TYR A 113 -12.52 -18.98 6.23
C TYR A 113 -12.93 -17.50 6.14
N ASN A 114 -14.09 -17.15 6.71
CA ASN A 114 -14.59 -15.78 6.76
C ASN A 114 -14.23 -15.15 8.12
N TYR A 115 -13.32 -14.17 8.13
CA TYR A 115 -12.91 -13.45 9.35
C TYR A 115 -13.91 -12.37 9.77
N GLY A 116 -14.98 -12.13 9.00
CA GLY A 116 -15.94 -11.06 9.24
C GLY A 116 -15.31 -9.67 9.22
N TYR A 117 -16.13 -8.65 9.44
CA TYR A 117 -15.65 -7.33 9.86
C TYR A 117 -15.47 -7.39 11.38
N LYS A 118 -14.29 -7.00 11.89
CA LYS A 118 -14.16 -6.74 13.33
C LYS A 118 -14.88 -5.42 13.59
N GLU A 119 -15.93 -5.46 14.40
CA GLU A 119 -16.59 -4.27 14.95
C GLU A 119 -15.62 -3.42 15.76
#